data_AF-A0A975HWZ8-F1
#
_entry.id   AF-A0A975HWZ8-F1
#
_cell.length_a   1.000
_cell.length_b   1.000
_cell.length_c   1.000
_cell.angle_alpha   90.00
_cell.angle_beta   90.00
_cell.angle_gamma   90.00
#
_symmetry.space_group_name_H-M   'P 1'
#
loop_
_entity.id
_entity.type
_entity.pdbx_description
1 polymer ?
#
loop_
_entity_poly.entity_id
_entity_poly.type
_entity_poly.pdbx_seq_one_letter_code
_entity_poly.pdbx_strand_id
1 'polypeptide(L)'
;MSANRAAAVLAGLWAGILLAIGLIGAPAGFATLAVSADAGRVAGRMFAQEAYLGLGVAIVLFLLERGRARRAAEAGQGSALNANMLLLLGALFCTVAGYFALQPMMAAARAGQGPWSFGALHGVSAAFFGLKALLVLTLAWRLVPS
;
A
#
# COMPACT_ATOMS: atom_id res chain seq x y z
N MET A 1 20.96 17.82 -3.48
CA MET A 1 20.42 16.73 -4.34
C MET A 1 19.47 15.75 -3.61
N SER A 2 19.31 15.80 -2.28
CA SER A 2 19.31 14.58 -1.47
C SER A 2 17.94 14.02 -1.04
N ALA A 3 17.11 14.75 -0.30
CA ALA A 3 15.96 14.15 0.38
C ALA A 3 14.71 13.93 -0.50
N ASN A 4 14.40 14.88 -1.39
CA ASN A 4 13.18 14.81 -2.21
C ASN A 4 13.29 13.73 -3.30
N ARG A 5 14.46 13.62 -3.92
CA ARG A 5 14.76 12.56 -4.88
C ARG A 5 14.73 11.18 -4.21
N ALA A 6 15.30 11.06 -3.00
CA ALA A 6 15.23 9.80 -2.24
C ALA A 6 13.79 9.41 -1.88
N ALA A 7 12.96 10.36 -1.46
CA ALA A 7 11.54 10.11 -1.18
C ALA A 7 10.77 9.70 -2.46
N ALA A 8 11.03 10.36 -3.59
CA ALA A 8 10.43 10.00 -4.88
C ALA A 8 10.83 8.59 -5.33
N VAL A 9 12.11 8.24 -5.21
CA VAL A 9 12.61 6.89 -5.53
C VAL A 9 11.98 5.86 -4.61
N LEU A 10 11.94 6.12 -3.30
CA LEU A 10 11.35 5.20 -2.33
C LEU A 10 9.86 4.97 -2.59
N ALA A 11 9.09 6.04 -2.82
CA ALA A 11 7.68 5.95 -3.18
C ALA A 11 7.47 5.23 -4.53
N GLY A 12 8.34 5.49 -5.51
CA GLY A 12 8.31 4.84 -6.82
C GLY A 12 8.61 3.33 -6.75
N LEU A 13 9.60 2.93 -5.96
CA LEU A 13 9.90 1.52 -5.70
C LEU A 13 8.72 0.81 -5.02
N TRP A 14 8.11 1.47 -4.04
CA TRP A 14 6.92 0.92 -3.38
C TRP A 14 5.73 0.79 -4.34
N ALA A 15 5.45 1.81 -5.16
CA ALA A 15 4.46 1.72 -6.22
C ALA A 15 4.76 0.57 -7.19
N GLY A 16 6.03 0.40 -7.58
CA GLY A 16 6.47 -0.68 -8.44
C GLY A 16 6.20 -2.07 -7.84
N ILE A 17 6.47 -2.26 -6.55
CA ILE A 17 6.16 -3.51 -5.83
C ILE A 17 4.65 -3.76 -5.81
N LEU A 18 3.83 -2.74 -5.53
CA LEU A 18 2.37 -2.86 -5.54
C LEU A 18 1.84 -3.33 -6.89
N LEU A 19 2.29 -2.68 -7.96
CA LEU A 19 1.90 -3.02 -9.33
C LEU A 19 2.42 -4.40 -9.73
N ALA A 20 3.67 -4.74 -9.39
CA ALA A 20 4.24 -6.04 -9.68
C ALA A 20 3.46 -7.17 -9.00
N ILE A 21 3.07 -7.01 -7.74
CA ILE A 21 2.27 -8.01 -7.03
C ILE A 21 0.87 -8.11 -7.63
N GLY A 22 0.18 -6.99 -7.83
CA GLY A 22 -1.22 -6.98 -8.25
C GLY A 22 -1.45 -7.35 -9.71
N LEU A 23 -0.55 -6.97 -10.61
CA LEU A 23 -0.72 -7.13 -12.06
C LEU A 23 0.08 -8.30 -12.66
N ILE A 24 1.13 -8.76 -11.97
CA ILE A 24 2.02 -9.81 -12.49
C ILE A 24 2.07 -11.01 -11.55
N GLY A 25 2.54 -10.81 -10.32
CA GLY A 25 2.84 -11.89 -9.38
C GLY A 25 1.63 -12.74 -9.01
N ALA A 26 0.55 -12.11 -8.53
CA ALA A 26 -0.66 -12.85 -8.18
C ALA A 26 -1.32 -13.51 -9.42
N PRO A 27 -1.55 -12.81 -10.55
CA PRO A 27 -2.08 -13.45 -11.76
C PRO A 27 -1.22 -14.62 -12.27
N ALA A 28 0.11 -14.48 -12.28
CA ALA A 28 1.02 -15.54 -12.72
C ALA A 28 0.90 -16.80 -11.84
N GLY A 29 0.80 -16.63 -10.52
CA GLY A 29 0.58 -17.74 -9.60
C GLY A 29 -0.70 -18.51 -9.91
N PHE A 30 -1.81 -17.81 -10.13
CA PHE A 30 -3.09 -18.43 -10.50
C PHE A 30 -3.12 -19.03 -11.91
N ALA A 31 -2.29 -18.51 -12.83
CA ALA A 31 -2.19 -19.02 -14.19
C ALA A 31 -1.31 -20.27 -14.32
N THR A 32 -0.34 -20.48 -13.42
CA THR A 32 0.72 -21.49 -13.58
C THR A 32 0.61 -22.66 -12.60
N LEU A 33 0.06 -22.44 -11.41
CA LEU A 33 -0.05 -23.48 -10.40
C LEU A 33 -1.31 -24.32 -10.62
N ALA A 34 -1.14 -25.64 -10.69
CA ALA A 34 -2.25 -26.58 -10.91
C ALA A 34 -3.30 -26.57 -9.78
N VAL A 35 -2.88 -26.23 -8.57
CA VAL A 35 -3.74 -26.18 -7.37
C VAL A 35 -3.97 -24.73 -6.97
N SER A 36 -5.19 -24.23 -7.12
CA SER A 36 -5.57 -22.84 -6.80
C SER A 36 -5.31 -22.46 -5.34
N ALA A 37 -5.37 -23.43 -4.42
CA ALA A 37 -5.04 -23.22 -3.02
C ALA A 37 -3.55 -22.84 -2.82
N ASP A 38 -2.65 -23.39 -3.63
CA ASP A 38 -1.23 -23.05 -3.57
C ASP A 38 -0.96 -21.66 -4.16
N ALA A 39 -1.63 -21.30 -5.26
CA ALA A 39 -1.61 -19.93 -5.78
C ALA A 39 -2.08 -18.92 -4.74
N GLY A 40 -3.18 -19.22 -4.04
CA GLY A 40 -3.67 -18.39 -2.94
C GLY A 40 -2.67 -18.26 -1.78
N ARG A 41 -1.91 -19.32 -1.48
CA ARG A 41 -0.88 -19.32 -0.43
C ARG A 41 0.32 -18.44 -0.82
N VAL A 42 0.76 -18.52 -2.07
CA VAL A 42 1.84 -17.68 -2.61
C VAL A 42 1.42 -16.21 -2.63
N ALA A 43 0.24 -15.91 -3.19
CA ALA A 43 -0.31 -14.56 -3.20
C ALA A 43 -0.44 -14.00 -1.78
N GLY A 44 -0.98 -14.79 -0.84
CA GLY A 44 -1.08 -14.41 0.57
C GLY A 44 0.26 -14.05 1.21
N ARG A 45 1.35 -14.76 0.88
CA ARG A 45 2.71 -14.42 1.34
C ARG A 45 3.21 -13.12 0.73
N MET A 46 2.98 -12.89 -0.56
CA MET A 46 3.37 -11.64 -1.23
C MET A 46 2.66 -10.44 -0.62
N PHE A 47 1.34 -10.52 -0.42
CA PHE A 47 0.56 -9.45 0.23
C PHE A 47 0.97 -9.24 1.69
N ALA A 48 1.31 -10.30 2.43
CA ALA A 48 1.83 -10.16 3.78
C ALA A 48 3.14 -9.37 3.81
N GLN A 49 4.12 -9.78 2.99
CA GLN A 49 5.41 -9.10 2.90
C GLN A 49 5.25 -7.65 2.47
N GLU A 50 4.38 -7.38 1.50
CA GLU A 50 4.10 -6.02 1.06
C GLU A 50 3.43 -5.20 2.16
N ALA A 51 2.49 -5.74 2.94
CA ALA A 51 1.84 -5.00 4.02
C ALA A 51 2.84 -4.54 5.09
N TYR A 52 3.77 -5.42 5.51
CA TYR A 52 4.82 -5.06 6.47
C TYR A 52 5.84 -4.09 5.87
N LEU A 53 6.28 -4.33 4.62
CA LEU A 53 7.19 -3.44 3.92
C LEU A 53 6.57 -2.05 3.74
N GLY A 54 5.32 -2.00 3.28
CA GLY A 54 4.56 -0.77 3.06
C GLY A 54 4.34 0.01 4.33
N LEU A 55 4.12 -0.64 5.48
CA LEU A 55 4.08 0.02 6.78
C LEU A 55 5.41 0.72 7.10
N GLY A 56 6.52 0.00 6.95
CA GLY A 56 7.87 0.55 7.15
C GLY A 56 8.17 1.73 6.22
N VAL A 57 7.90 1.55 4.93
CA VAL A 57 8.11 2.60 3.91
C VAL A 57 7.23 3.82 4.17
N ALA A 58 5.95 3.62 4.52
CA ALA A 58 5.03 4.71 4.85
C ALA A 58 5.51 5.52 6.05
N ILE A 59 6.04 4.86 7.10
CA ILE A 59 6.62 5.55 8.26
C ILE A 59 7.82 6.40 7.84
N VAL A 60 8.75 5.86 7.05
CA VAL A 60 9.92 6.60 6.57
C VAL A 60 9.50 7.82 5.75
N LEU A 61 8.60 7.63 4.79
CA LEU A 61 8.08 8.73 3.96
C LEU A 61 7.31 9.78 4.79
N PHE A 62 6.53 9.34 5.79
CA PHE A 62 5.83 10.23 6.70
C PHE A 62 6.79 11.10 7.50
N LEU A 63 7.87 10.54 8.05
CA LEU A 63 8.87 11.31 8.79
C LEU A 63 9.58 12.34 7.91
N LEU A 64 9.94 11.96 6.68
CA LEU A 64 10.54 12.86 5.71
C LEU A 64 9.58 14.00 5.33
N GLU A 65 8.32 13.69 5.04
CA GLU A 65 7.32 14.68 4.64
C GLU A 65 6.93 15.60 5.81
N ARG A 66 6.78 15.06 7.02
CA ARG A 66 6.51 15.86 8.23
C ARG A 66 7.61 16.87 8.49
N GLY A 67 8.88 16.47 8.36
CA GLY A 67 10.01 17.38 8.49
C GLY A 67 10.01 18.49 7.44
N ARG A 68 9.60 18.18 6.20
CA ARG A 68 9.46 19.17 5.11
C ARG A 68 8.30 20.14 5.37
N ALA A 69 7.13 19.61 5.69
CA ALA A 69 5.92 20.39 5.92
C ALA A 69 6.09 21.35 7.11
N ARG A 70 6.79 20.92 8.16
CA ARG A 70 7.12 21.78 9.30
C ARG A 70 8.03 22.95 8.90
N ARG A 71 9.10 22.69 8.14
CA ARG A 71 10.00 23.76 7.64
C ARG A 71 9.26 24.74 6.72
N ALA A 72 8.37 24.24 5.87
CA ALA A 72 7.56 25.08 5.00
C ALA A 72 6.58 25.97 5.78
N ALA A 73 5.95 25.41 6.84
CA ALA A 73 5.06 26.16 7.72
C ALA A 73 5.82 27.22 8.54
N GLU A 74 7.00 26.89 9.07
CA GLU A 74 7.87 27.84 9.78
C GLU A 74 8.34 28.99 8.86
N ALA A 75 8.48 28.73 7.56
CA ALA A 75 8.78 29.74 6.55
C ALA A 75 7.54 30.50 6.02
N GLY A 76 6.33 30.22 6.53
CA GLY A 76 5.09 30.84 6.07
C GLY A 76 4.61 30.40 4.68
N GLN A 77 5.17 29.32 4.13
CA GLN A 77 4.96 28.86 2.75
C GLN A 77 3.92 27.73 2.62
N GLY A 78 3.19 27.38 3.69
CA GLY A 78 2.13 26.37 3.62
C GLY A 78 1.70 25.78 4.96
N SER A 79 0.83 24.76 4.89
CA SER A 79 0.31 24.02 6.04
C SER A 79 1.11 22.74 6.33
N ALA A 80 1.16 22.35 7.61
CA ALA A 80 1.72 21.07 8.04
C ALA A 80 0.94 19.86 7.47
N LEU A 81 -0.35 20.03 7.17
CA LEU A 81 -1.17 19.06 6.45
C LEU A 81 -1.27 19.47 4.98
N ASN A 82 -0.35 18.96 4.18
CA ASN A 82 -0.37 19.14 2.73
C ASN A 82 -0.90 17.88 2.02
N ALA A 83 -1.11 17.97 0.71
CA ALA A 83 -1.65 16.84 -0.05
C ALA A 83 -0.74 15.60 -0.08
N ASN A 84 0.60 15.72 0.04
CA ASN A 84 1.48 14.55 0.15
C ASN A 84 1.25 13.79 1.46
N MET A 85 1.04 14.54 2.55
CA MET A 85 0.70 13.97 3.85
C MET A 85 -0.63 13.20 3.78
N LEU A 86 -1.65 13.77 3.12
CA LEU A 86 -2.94 13.10 2.95
C LEU A 86 -2.84 11.81 2.12
N LEU A 87 -2.04 11.82 1.05
CA LEU A 87 -1.78 10.62 0.24
C LEU A 87 -1.11 9.52 1.07
N LEU A 88 -0.12 9.87 1.90
CA LEU A 88 0.58 8.93 2.79
C LEU A 88 -0.37 8.35 3.84
N LEU A 89 -1.17 9.19 4.50
CA LEU A 89 -2.14 8.75 5.49
C LEU A 89 -3.20 7.84 4.86
N GLY A 90 -3.66 8.16 3.64
CA GLY A 90 -4.57 7.31 2.89
C GLY A 90 -3.96 5.95 2.54
N ALA A 91 -2.70 5.92 2.08
CA ALA A 91 -2.00 4.66 1.78
C ALA A 91 -1.77 3.80 3.03
N LEU A 92 -1.43 4.44 4.15
CA LEU A 92 -1.31 3.78 5.46
C LEU A 92 -2.66 3.20 5.91
N PHE A 93 -3.73 3.98 5.83
CA PHE A 93 -5.09 3.52 6.12
C PHE A 93 -5.46 2.32 5.26
N CYS A 94 -5.22 2.37 3.96
CA CYS A 94 -5.47 1.25 3.06
C CYS A 94 -4.65 0.00 3.42
N THR A 95 -3.43 0.16 3.94
CA THR A 95 -2.61 -0.97 4.40
C THR A 95 -3.19 -1.61 5.66
N VAL A 96 -3.54 -0.79 6.66
CA VAL A 96 -4.10 -1.28 7.93
C VAL A 96 -5.48 -1.89 7.73
N ALA A 97 -6.39 -1.15 7.09
CA ALA A 97 -7.75 -1.64 6.83
C ALA A 97 -7.74 -2.80 5.83
N GLY A 98 -7.05 -2.64 4.69
CA GLY A 98 -7.08 -3.59 3.58
C GLY A 98 -6.38 -4.92 3.85
N TYR A 99 -5.36 -4.93 4.72
CA TYR A 99 -4.65 -6.15 5.11
C TYR A 99 -4.92 -6.52 6.57
N PHE A 100 -4.44 -5.75 7.54
CA PHE A 100 -4.44 -6.19 8.94
C PHE A 100 -5.85 -6.36 9.53
N ALA A 101 -6.81 -5.52 9.15
CA ALA A 101 -8.20 -5.66 9.62
C ALA A 101 -8.97 -6.77 8.86
N LEU A 102 -8.84 -6.82 7.53
CA LEU A 102 -9.59 -7.79 6.71
C LEU A 102 -9.01 -9.21 6.72
N GLN A 103 -7.71 -9.38 6.96
CA GLN A 103 -7.06 -10.69 6.94
C GLN A 103 -7.65 -11.69 7.94
N PRO A 104 -7.86 -11.37 9.24
CA PRO A 104 -8.52 -12.29 10.16
C PRO A 104 -9.96 -12.61 9.74
N MET A 105 -10.68 -11.64 9.19
CA MET A 105 -12.05 -11.84 8.70
C MET A 105 -12.08 -12.81 7.50
N MET A 106 -11.13 -12.68 6.56
CA MET A 106 -10.99 -13.60 5.43
C MET A 106 -10.62 -15.01 5.88
N ALA A 107 -9.78 -15.15 6.91
CA ALA A 107 -9.45 -16.45 7.50
C ALA A 107 -10.67 -17.12 8.12
N ALA A 108 -11.47 -16.36 8.89
CA ALA A 108 -12.74 -16.83 9.44
C ALA A 108 -13.72 -17.26 8.34
N ALA A 109 -13.89 -16.43 7.30
CA ALA A 109 -14.77 -16.73 6.18
C ALA A 109 -14.36 -18.01 5.42
N ARG A 110 -13.05 -18.29 5.28
CA ARG A 110 -12.56 -19.56 4.71
C ARG A 110 -12.90 -20.78 5.57
N ALA A 111 -13.00 -20.59 6.88
CA ALA A 111 -13.43 -21.63 7.83
C ALA A 111 -14.97 -21.74 7.93
N GLY A 112 -15.72 -21.03 7.09
CA GLY A 112 -17.19 -21.00 7.13
C GLY A 112 -17.75 -20.21 8.32
N GLN A 113 -16.97 -19.30 8.90
CA GLN A 113 -17.34 -18.50 10.06
C GLN A 113 -17.56 -17.03 9.67
N GLY A 114 -18.40 -16.35 10.47
CA GLY A 114 -18.67 -14.92 10.33
C GLY A 114 -19.76 -14.59 9.29
N PRO A 115 -20.21 -13.33 9.26
CA PRO A 115 -21.38 -12.94 8.46
C PRO A 115 -21.06 -12.60 6.99
N TRP A 116 -19.77 -12.51 6.62
CA TRP A 116 -19.34 -12.12 5.27
C TRP A 116 -18.72 -13.30 4.53
N SER A 117 -18.99 -13.43 3.24
CA SER A 117 -18.35 -14.43 2.39
C SER A 117 -16.89 -14.08 2.12
N PHE A 118 -16.06 -15.10 1.86
CA PHE A 118 -14.66 -14.89 1.46
C PHE A 118 -14.55 -14.00 0.22
N GLY A 119 -15.41 -14.21 -0.80
CA GLY A 119 -15.41 -13.42 -2.03
C GLY A 119 -15.69 -11.94 -1.80
N ALA A 120 -16.64 -11.60 -0.91
CA ALA A 120 -16.93 -10.22 -0.57
C ALA A 120 -15.74 -9.54 0.12
N LEU A 121 -15.17 -10.18 1.15
CA LEU A 121 -14.01 -9.65 1.87
C LEU A 121 -12.77 -9.55 0.96
N HIS A 122 -12.57 -10.52 0.07
CA HIS A 122 -11.50 -10.49 -0.92
C HIS A 122 -11.66 -9.32 -1.89
N GLY A 123 -12.87 -9.07 -2.39
CA GLY A 123 -13.17 -7.91 -3.24
C GLY A 123 -12.89 -6.58 -2.54
N VAL A 124 -13.29 -6.44 -1.27
CA VAL A 124 -13.01 -5.24 -0.47
C VAL A 124 -11.49 -5.06 -0.25
N SER A 125 -10.78 -6.14 0.10
CA SER A 125 -9.32 -6.11 0.27
C SER A 125 -8.60 -5.73 -1.04
N ALA A 126 -9.05 -6.27 -2.18
CA ALA A 126 -8.52 -5.92 -3.50
C ALA A 126 -8.77 -4.44 -3.84
N ALA A 127 -9.94 -3.89 -3.51
CA ALA A 127 -10.24 -2.46 -3.69
C ALA A 127 -9.31 -1.57 -2.86
N PHE A 128 -9.07 -1.92 -1.58
CA PHE A 128 -8.08 -1.21 -0.75
C PHE A 128 -6.66 -1.31 -1.32
N PHE A 129 -6.26 -2.48 -1.81
CA PHE A 129 -4.95 -2.65 -2.44
C PHE A 129 -4.81 -1.79 -3.70
N GLY A 130 -5.82 -1.78 -4.57
CA GLY A 130 -5.84 -0.95 -5.77
C GLY A 130 -5.81 0.54 -5.46
N LEU A 131 -6.64 1.00 -4.51
CA LEU A 131 -6.63 2.39 -4.04
C LEU A 131 -5.26 2.77 -3.49
N LYS A 132 -4.65 1.91 -2.65
CA LYS A 132 -3.29 2.13 -2.13
C LYS A 132 -2.29 2.31 -3.26
N ALA A 133 -2.32 1.45 -4.29
CA ALA A 133 -1.43 1.56 -5.44
C ALA A 133 -1.57 2.92 -6.15
N LEU A 134 -2.80 3.40 -6.36
CA LEU A 134 -3.06 4.71 -6.95
C LEU A 134 -2.54 5.86 -6.08
N LEU A 135 -2.76 5.80 -4.76
CA LEU A 135 -2.29 6.82 -3.82
C LEU A 135 -0.77 6.91 -3.80
N VAL A 136 -0.08 5.77 -3.73
CA VAL A 136 1.39 5.71 -3.71
C VAL A 136 1.99 6.12 -5.05
N LEU A 137 1.38 5.73 -6.17
CA LEU A 137 1.82 6.17 -7.50
C LEU A 137 1.66 7.69 -7.67
N THR A 138 0.53 8.24 -7.22
CA THR A 138 0.28 9.70 -7.23
C THR A 138 1.29 10.43 -6.34
N LEU A 139 1.60 9.88 -5.16
CA LEU A 139 2.62 10.42 -4.28
C LEU A 139 3.99 10.41 -4.96
N ALA A 140 4.39 9.29 -5.56
CA ALA A 140 5.66 9.15 -6.26
C ALA A 140 5.79 10.20 -7.37
N TRP A 141 4.75 10.37 -8.19
CA TRP A 141 4.68 11.39 -9.25
C TRP A 141 4.90 12.80 -8.70
N ARG A 142 4.21 13.16 -7.61
CA ARG A 142 4.29 14.50 -7.01
C ARG A 142 5.61 14.79 -6.32
N LEU A 143 6.37 13.77 -5.94
CA LEU A 143 7.69 13.92 -5.31
C LEU A 143 8.82 14.08 -6.33
N VAL A 144 8.59 13.78 -7.61
CA VAL A 144 9.57 14.01 -8.68
C VAL A 144 9.88 15.52 -8.76
N PRO A 145 11.16 15.93 -8.60
CA PRO A 145 11.51 17.34 -8.73
C PRO A 145 11.29 17.85 -10.15
N SER A 146 10.64 19.01 -10.28
CA SER A 146 10.57 19.80 -11.51
C SER A 146 11.91 20.39 -11.90
#